data_AF-A0A6B1E1P2-F1
#
_entry.id   AF-A0A6B1E1P2-F1
#
_cell.length_a   1.000
_cell.length_b   1.000
_cell.length_c   1.000
_cell.angle_alpha   90.00
_cell.angle_beta   90.00
_cell.angle_gamma   90.00
#
_symmetry.space_group_name_H-M   'P 1'
#
loop_
_entity.id
_entity.type
_entity.pdbx_description
1 polymer ?
#
loop_
_entity_poly.entity_id
_entity_poly.type
_entity_poly.pdbx_seq_one_letter_code
_entity_poly.pdbx_strand_id
1 'polypeptide(L)'
;QHDPAAHWHYGSDISVHPEYRRRGIGSRLYAARKGIVQRLNRRGIVAGGLIPGFADYKHAMTPQNYVDKVVQGQLRDNTLSFQLGRGFEVRGLLRDYIEDAASDNWATLIVWQNPEYRAG
;
A
#
# COMPACT_ATOMS: atom_id res chain seq x y z
N GLN A 1 -13.85 -8.11 11.29
CA GLN A 1 -13.98 -7.87 12.74
C GLN A 1 -12.59 -7.48 13.28
N HIS A 2 -12.48 -6.52 14.19
CA HIS A 2 -11.19 -6.06 14.74
C HIS A 2 -10.81 -6.90 15.97
N ASP A 3 -9.59 -7.43 16.00
CA ASP A 3 -9.00 -8.11 17.16
C ASP A 3 -7.75 -7.35 17.64
N PRO A 4 -7.77 -6.75 18.85
CA PRO A 4 -6.62 -6.04 19.43
C PRO A 4 -5.37 -6.91 19.65
N ALA A 5 -5.54 -8.23 19.78
CA ALA A 5 -4.47 -9.21 19.96
C ALA A 5 -3.87 -9.71 18.64
N ALA A 6 -4.41 -9.30 17.49
CA ALA A 6 -3.93 -9.75 16.19
C ALA A 6 -2.44 -9.44 15.98
N HIS A 7 -1.73 -10.42 15.40
CA HIS A 7 -0.29 -10.32 15.11
C HIS A 7 0.06 -9.28 14.02
N TRP A 8 -0.94 -8.80 13.29
CA TRP A 8 -0.81 -7.87 12.16
C TRP A 8 -1.64 -6.61 12.37
N HIS A 9 -1.07 -5.45 12.06
CA HIS A 9 -1.84 -4.21 11.98
C HIS A 9 -2.39 -4.02 10.57
N TYR A 10 -3.72 -4.04 10.45
CA TYR A 10 -4.41 -3.68 9.22
C TYR A 10 -4.48 -2.16 9.07
N GLY A 11 -4.18 -1.64 7.87
CA GLY A 11 -4.29 -0.22 7.56
C GLY A 11 -5.62 0.16 6.98
N SER A 12 -6.30 1.09 7.64
CA SER A 12 -7.55 1.68 7.15
C SER A 12 -7.30 2.59 5.94
N ASP A 13 -6.49 3.66 6.05
CA ASP A 13 -5.99 4.45 4.92
C ASP A 13 -4.92 5.47 5.41
N ILE A 14 -4.06 5.95 4.52
CA ILE A 14 -3.28 7.19 4.69
C ILE A 14 -3.45 8.03 3.42
N SER A 15 -4.30 9.04 3.51
CA SER A 15 -4.53 10.02 2.44
C SER A 15 -3.90 11.37 2.77
N VAL A 16 -3.24 12.00 1.79
CA VAL A 16 -2.72 13.38 1.89
C VAL A 16 -3.40 14.24 0.85
N HIS A 17 -3.96 15.38 1.29
CA HIS A 17 -4.66 16.33 0.43
C HIS A 17 -3.80 16.74 -0.78
N PRO A 18 -4.36 16.78 -2.02
CA PRO A 18 -3.61 17.03 -3.25
C PRO A 18 -2.65 18.22 -3.19
N GLU A 19 -3.10 19.36 -2.65
CA GLU A 19 -2.32 20.61 -2.53
C GLU A 19 -1.12 20.53 -1.55
N TYR A 20 -1.12 19.51 -0.70
CA TYR A 20 -0.10 19.27 0.33
C TYR A 20 0.79 18.06 0.01
N ARG A 21 0.57 17.42 -1.14
CA ARG A 21 1.45 16.35 -1.65
C ARG A 21 2.86 16.89 -1.92
N ARG A 22 3.84 16.00 -1.96
CA ARG A 22 5.28 16.32 -2.16
C ARG A 22 5.93 17.17 -1.06
N ARG A 23 5.24 17.47 0.05
CA ARG A 23 5.81 18.14 1.24
C ARG A 23 6.32 17.17 2.32
N GLY A 24 6.46 15.88 1.99
CA GLY A 24 6.92 14.85 2.94
C GLY A 24 5.94 14.45 4.04
N ILE A 25 4.70 14.95 4.03
CA ILE A 25 3.67 14.62 5.05
C ILE A 25 3.38 13.11 5.07
N GLY A 26 3.13 12.52 3.89
CA GLY A 26 2.93 11.08 3.78
C GLY A 26 4.12 10.29 4.33
N SER A 27 5.35 10.76 4.09
CA SER A 27 6.56 10.16 4.67
C SER A 27 6.50 10.06 6.19
N ARG A 28 6.14 11.16 6.84
CA ARG A 28 6.09 11.29 8.29
C ARG A 28 4.98 10.43 8.88
N LEU A 29 3.81 10.38 8.22
CA LEU A 29 2.70 9.52 8.64
C LEU A 29 3.07 8.03 8.57
N TYR A 30 3.70 7.59 7.48
CA TYR A 30 4.17 6.20 7.38
C TYR A 30 5.27 5.89 8.40
N ALA A 31 6.21 6.80 8.65
CA ALA A 31 7.24 6.63 9.67
C ALA A 31 6.62 6.48 11.08
N ALA A 32 5.70 7.37 11.45
CA ALA A 32 5.00 7.29 12.74
C ALA A 32 4.23 5.98 12.89
N ARG A 33 3.52 5.56 11.84
CA ARG A 33 2.76 4.30 11.83
C ARG A 33 3.66 3.08 12.02
N LYS A 34 4.80 3.03 11.31
CA LYS A 34 5.79 1.96 11.48
C LYS A 34 6.40 1.95 12.89
N GLY A 35 6.67 3.13 13.45
CA GLY A 35 7.14 3.26 14.83
C GLY A 35 6.17 2.66 15.86
N ILE A 36 4.85 2.81 15.65
CA ILE A 36 3.84 2.17 16.49
C ILE A 36 3.89 0.64 16.35
N VAL A 37 3.93 0.12 15.12
CA VAL A 37 4.00 -1.33 14.84
C VAL A 37 5.25 -1.95 15.48
N GLN A 38 6.39 -1.27 15.39
CA GLN A 38 7.66 -1.65 16.03
C GLN A 38 7.55 -1.64 17.55
N ARG A 39 7.08 -0.55 18.15
CA ARG A 39 6.93 -0.41 19.60
C ARG A 39 6.02 -1.48 20.21
N LEU A 40 5.00 -1.90 19.47
CA LEU A 40 4.05 -2.93 19.89
C LEU A 40 4.50 -4.36 19.49
N ASN A 41 5.72 -4.54 19.00
CA ASN A 41 6.27 -5.81 18.49
C ASN A 41 5.28 -6.58 17.59
N ARG A 42 4.63 -5.87 16.66
CA ARG A 42 3.73 -6.49 15.67
C ARG A 42 4.51 -6.92 14.44
N ARG A 43 4.01 -7.92 13.72
CA ARG A 43 4.69 -8.54 12.57
C ARG A 43 4.88 -7.59 11.39
N GLY A 44 3.99 -6.61 11.24
CA GLY A 44 4.05 -5.68 10.14
C GLY A 44 2.73 -4.99 9.89
N ILE A 45 2.62 -4.42 8.69
CA ILE A 45 1.44 -3.73 8.18
C ILE A 45 0.94 -4.47 6.95
N VAL A 46 -0.37 -4.73 6.91
CA VAL A 46 -1.08 -5.16 5.70
C VAL A 46 -2.06 -4.06 5.30
N ALA A 47 -2.15 -3.72 4.02
CA ALA A 47 -3.08 -2.72 3.50
C ALA A 47 -3.49 -3.00 2.06
N GLY A 48 -4.59 -2.39 1.61
CA GLY A 48 -4.88 -2.23 0.19
C GLY A 48 -4.26 -0.95 -0.37
N GLY A 49 -3.48 -1.04 -1.44
CA GLY A 49 -2.94 0.11 -2.17
C GLY A 49 -3.72 0.37 -3.44
N LEU A 50 -4.30 1.57 -3.58
CA LEU A 50 -4.92 2.03 -4.82
C LEU A 50 -3.90 2.14 -5.95
N ILE A 51 -4.36 1.93 -7.18
CA ILE A 51 -3.56 2.04 -8.41
C ILE A 51 -4.21 3.03 -9.38
N PRO A 52 -4.33 4.31 -9.01
CA PRO A 52 -5.08 5.29 -9.79
C PRO A 52 -4.53 5.49 -11.21
N GLY A 53 -3.23 5.26 -11.42
CA GLY A 53 -2.62 5.34 -12.75
C GLY A 53 -3.02 4.19 -13.67
N PHE A 54 -3.66 3.12 -13.17
CA PHE A 54 -4.13 2.02 -14.02
C PHE A 54 -5.23 2.46 -14.99
N ALA A 55 -5.98 3.52 -14.66
CA ALA A 55 -7.00 4.10 -15.54
C ALA A 55 -6.47 4.37 -16.96
N ASP A 56 -5.23 4.83 -17.07
CA ASP A 56 -4.59 5.19 -18.34
C ASP A 56 -4.15 3.95 -19.16
N TYR A 57 -4.09 2.78 -18.53
CA TYR A 57 -3.55 1.55 -19.13
C TYR A 57 -4.57 0.41 -19.20
N LYS A 58 -5.77 0.57 -18.64
CA LYS A 58 -6.77 -0.50 -18.49
C LYS A 58 -7.27 -1.11 -19.80
N HIS A 59 -7.16 -0.36 -20.90
CA HIS A 59 -7.49 -0.85 -22.24
C HIS A 59 -6.29 -1.50 -22.97
N ALA A 60 -5.08 -1.35 -22.44
CA ALA A 60 -3.84 -1.84 -23.05
C ALA A 60 -3.25 -3.07 -22.33
N MET A 61 -3.52 -3.25 -21.04
CA MET A 61 -3.00 -4.38 -20.27
C MET A 61 -3.91 -4.73 -19.08
N THR A 62 -3.72 -5.93 -18.54
CA THR A 62 -4.40 -6.38 -17.33
C THR A 62 -3.88 -5.63 -16.09
N PRO A 63 -4.67 -5.55 -15.00
CA PRO A 63 -4.21 -4.98 -13.73
C PRO A 63 -2.93 -5.66 -13.21
N GLN A 64 -2.82 -6.98 -13.40
CA GLN A 64 -1.63 -7.75 -13.03
C GLN A 64 -0.40 -7.29 -13.79
N ASN A 65 -0.48 -7.21 -15.12
CA ASN A 65 0.65 -6.75 -15.95
C ASN A 65 1.04 -5.31 -15.61
N TYR A 66 0.05 -4.45 -15.32
CA TYR A 66 0.30 -3.08 -14.88
C TYR A 66 1.09 -3.04 -13.58
N VAL A 67 0.61 -3.76 -12.56
CA VAL A 67 1.26 -3.82 -11.24
C VAL A 67 2.67 -4.43 -11.33
N ASP A 68 2.86 -5.49 -12.11
CA ASP A 68 4.17 -6.10 -12.32
C ASP A 68 5.15 -5.11 -12.94
N LYS A 69 4.71 -4.33 -13.93
CA LYS A 69 5.53 -3.27 -14.53
C LYS A 69 5.87 -2.15 -13.54
N VAL A 70 4.95 -1.79 -12.64
CA VAL A 70 5.24 -0.80 -11.58
C VAL A 70 6.24 -1.36 -10.56
N VAL A 71 6.07 -2.62 -10.14
CA VAL A 71 7.00 -3.30 -9.21
C VAL A 71 8.40 -3.42 -9.82
N GLN A 72 8.50 -3.67 -11.13
CA GLN A 72 9.76 -3.71 -11.88
C GLN A 72 10.35 -2.32 -12.17
N GLY A 73 9.66 -1.23 -11.82
CA GLY A 73 10.11 0.14 -12.08
C GLY A 73 10.00 0.57 -13.55
N GLN A 74 9.33 -0.21 -14.41
CA GLN A 74 9.07 0.12 -15.81
C GLN A 74 7.94 1.14 -15.98
N LEU A 75 6.98 1.14 -15.06
CA LEU A 75 5.91 2.12 -14.96
C LEU A 75 5.95 2.80 -13.59
N ARG A 76 5.32 3.98 -13.53
CA ARG A 76 5.21 4.74 -12.29
C ARG A 76 3.76 5.04 -11.97
N ASP A 77 3.22 4.35 -10.99
CA ASP A 77 1.95 4.74 -10.33
C ASP A 77 2.24 5.65 -9.14
N ASN A 78 1.49 6.75 -8.99
CA ASN A 78 1.76 7.73 -7.92
C ASN A 78 1.57 7.17 -6.50
N THR A 79 0.67 6.21 -6.31
CA THR A 79 0.36 5.61 -5.01
C THR A 79 1.24 4.39 -4.77
N LEU A 80 1.19 3.40 -5.68
CA LEU A 80 1.92 2.15 -5.52
C LEU A 80 3.43 2.38 -5.53
N SER A 81 3.98 3.22 -6.43
CA SER A 81 5.43 3.49 -6.43
C SER A 81 5.87 4.18 -5.14
N PHE A 82 5.02 5.04 -4.55
CA PHE A 82 5.31 5.66 -3.26
C PHE A 82 5.33 4.61 -2.14
N GLN A 83 4.38 3.69 -2.11
CA GLN A 83 4.29 2.61 -1.11
C GLN A 83 5.48 1.64 -1.22
N LEU A 84 5.84 1.23 -2.44
CA LEU A 84 7.03 0.42 -2.72
C LEU A 84 8.31 1.13 -2.25
N GLY A 85 8.43 2.44 -2.50
CA GLY A 85 9.52 3.26 -1.97
C GLY A 85 9.55 3.38 -0.44
N ARG A 86 8.49 2.94 0.26
CA ARG A 86 8.47 2.76 1.72
C ARG A 86 8.75 1.32 2.14
N GLY A 87 9.23 0.47 1.26
CA GLY A 87 9.53 -0.93 1.57
C GLY A 87 8.29 -1.80 1.76
N PHE A 88 7.13 -1.38 1.24
CA PHE A 88 6.03 -2.31 1.05
C PHE A 88 6.31 -3.22 -0.14
N GLU A 89 5.79 -4.43 -0.07
CA GLU A 89 5.82 -5.42 -1.14
C GLU A 89 4.40 -5.74 -1.57
N VAL A 90 4.17 -5.93 -2.87
CA VAL A 90 2.91 -6.45 -3.37
C VAL A 90 2.85 -7.95 -3.09
N ARG A 91 1.76 -8.40 -2.45
CA ARG A 91 1.49 -9.82 -2.15
C ARG A 91 0.31 -10.37 -2.96
N GLY A 92 -0.41 -9.53 -3.69
CA GLY A 92 -1.49 -9.94 -4.58
C GLY A 92 -2.32 -8.76 -5.05
N LEU A 93 -3.38 -9.08 -5.79
CA LEU A 93 -4.43 -8.13 -6.19
C LEU A 93 -5.74 -8.46 -5.48
N LEU A 94 -6.49 -7.42 -5.17
CA LEU A 94 -7.79 -7.46 -4.54
C LEU A 94 -8.78 -6.80 -5.49
N ARG A 95 -9.82 -7.54 -5.89
CA ARG A 95 -10.92 -7.03 -6.70
C ARG A 95 -12.11 -6.71 -5.80
N ASP A 96 -12.80 -5.60 -6.07
CA ASP A 96 -14.01 -5.17 -5.35
C ASP A 96 -13.76 -4.96 -3.85
N TYR A 97 -12.50 -4.73 -3.47
CA TYR A 97 -12.08 -4.48 -2.10
C TYR A 97 -12.20 -3.00 -1.74
N ILE A 98 -11.97 -2.10 -2.70
CA ILE A 98 -12.27 -0.68 -2.63
C ILE A 98 -13.05 -0.33 -3.90
N GLU A 99 -14.14 0.41 -3.75
CA GLU A 99 -14.84 1.01 -4.89
C GLU A 99 -13.97 2.13 -5.47
N ASP A 100 -13.45 1.89 -6.66
CA ASP A 100 -12.67 2.86 -7.42
C ASP A 100 -12.89 2.63 -8.91
N ALA A 101 -13.77 3.44 -9.51
CA ALA A 101 -14.10 3.35 -10.92
C ALA A 101 -12.91 3.64 -11.83
N ALA A 102 -11.88 4.35 -11.35
CA ALA A 102 -10.68 4.61 -12.13
C ALA A 102 -9.87 3.34 -12.37
N SER A 103 -9.84 2.43 -11.38
CA SER A 103 -9.09 1.18 -11.43
C SER A 103 -9.96 -0.07 -11.69
N ASP A 104 -11.22 0.12 -12.10
CA ASP A 104 -12.22 -0.96 -12.22
C ASP A 104 -12.30 -1.82 -10.93
N ASN A 105 -12.26 -1.16 -9.76
CA ASN A 105 -12.26 -1.73 -8.41
C ASN A 105 -11.06 -2.64 -8.08
N TRP A 106 -9.93 -2.50 -8.78
CA TRP A 106 -8.71 -3.23 -8.46
C TRP A 106 -7.83 -2.46 -7.48
N ALA A 107 -7.38 -3.14 -6.44
CA ALA A 107 -6.36 -2.67 -5.51
C ALA A 107 -5.24 -3.70 -5.36
N THR A 108 -4.07 -3.26 -4.92
CA THR A 108 -2.98 -4.16 -4.51
C THR A 108 -3.13 -4.56 -3.06
N LEU A 109 -2.86 -5.83 -2.73
CA LEU A 109 -2.56 -6.24 -1.36
C LEU A 109 -1.08 -5.95 -1.11
N ILE A 110 -0.78 -5.02 -0.21
CA ILE A 110 0.61 -4.66 0.12
C ILE A 110 0.94 -5.01 1.57
N VAL A 111 2.19 -5.43 1.77
CA VAL A 111 2.72 -5.81 3.08
C VAL A 111 4.03 -5.09 3.35
N TRP A 112 4.15 -4.46 4.51
CA TRP A 112 5.43 -4.05 5.08
C TRP A 112 5.74 -4.95 6.26
N GLN A 113 6.82 -5.72 6.19
CA GLN A 113 7.30 -6.54 7.29
C GLN A 113 8.02 -5.65 8.31
N ASN A 114 7.75 -5.87 9.59
CA ASN A 114 8.51 -5.21 10.65
C ASN A 114 9.87 -5.90 10.80
N PRO A 115 11.00 -5.24 10.46
CA PRO A 115 12.32 -5.86 10.57
C PRO A 115 12.75 -6.13 12.02
N GLU A 116 12.14 -5.43 12.99
CA GLU A 116 12.45 -5.54 14.41
C GLU A 116 11.58 -6.58 15.14
N TYR A 117 10.73 -7.32 14.42
CA TYR A 117 9.83 -8.29 15.03
C TYR A 117 10.61 -9.43 15.69
N ARG A 118 10.33 -9.69 16.97
CA ARG A 118 10.90 -10.80 17.73
C ARG A 118 9.80 -11.82 18.02
N ALA A 119 9.98 -13.05 17.53
CA ALA A 119 9.14 -14.17 17.91
C ALA A 119 9.41 -14.51 19.38
N GLY A 120 8.34 -14.56 20.17
CA GLY A 120 8.38 -15.05 21.56
C GLY A 120 8.15 -16.55 21.61
#